data_AF-A0A1I3K4R9-F1
#
_entry.id   AF-A0A1I3K4R9-F1
#
_cell.length_a   1.000
_cell.length_b   1.000
_cell.length_c   1.000
_cell.angle_alpha   90.00
_cell.angle_beta   90.00
_cell.angle_gamma   90.00
#
_symmetry.space_group_name_H-M   'P 1'
#
loop_
_entity.id
_entity.type
_entity.pdbx_description
1 polymer ?
#
loop_
_entity_poly.entity_id
_entity_poly.type
_entity_poly.pdbx_seq_one_letter_code
_entity_poly.pdbx_strand_id
1 'polypeptide(L)'
;MRRILFALMGLVLSSSPLAAQGGCTLNVADYVGWQIIYSGALTGTVDLSGRSETFQGCAPGRVLLIDADHSVVCTQTRLGAGYRPDVVVLSDGRNLVACIAGRTYAVRD
;
A
#
# COMPACT_ATOMS: atom_id res chain seq x y z
N MET A 1 51.45 -31.95 22.50
CA MET A 1 50.91 -32.16 21.12
C MET A 1 49.40 -32.32 21.19
N ARG A 2 48.62 -31.32 20.79
CA ARG A 2 47.44 -31.45 19.89
C ARG A 2 46.80 -30.07 19.72
N ARG A 3 46.90 -29.59 18.49
CA ARG A 3 46.33 -28.36 17.97
C ARG A 3 44.82 -28.58 17.82
N ILE A 4 43.99 -27.74 18.43
CA ILE A 4 42.58 -27.61 18.03
C ILE A 4 42.38 -26.14 17.69
N LEU A 5 42.86 -25.82 16.49
CA LEU A 5 42.53 -24.62 15.75
C LEU A 5 41.14 -24.87 15.17
N PHE A 6 40.07 -24.49 15.87
CA PHE A 6 38.72 -24.50 15.29
C PHE A 6 38.34 -23.06 14.94
N ALA A 7 38.32 -22.82 13.64
CA ALA A 7 37.87 -21.60 13.01
C ALA A 7 36.43 -21.28 13.45
N LEU A 8 36.26 -20.26 14.29
CA LEU A 8 35.00 -19.53 14.43
C LEU A 8 34.96 -18.45 13.35
N MET A 9 34.91 -18.93 12.11
CA MET A 9 34.65 -18.15 10.92
C MET A 9 33.18 -18.35 10.57
N GLY A 10 32.43 -17.24 10.50
CA GLY A 10 31.23 -17.17 9.69
C GLY A 10 29.90 -17.39 10.41
N LEU A 11 29.42 -16.36 11.09
CA LEU A 11 27.99 -16.06 11.04
C LEU A 11 27.82 -14.56 10.87
N VAL A 12 28.24 -14.05 9.71
CA VAL A 12 27.77 -12.76 9.23
C VAL A 12 26.31 -12.99 8.90
N LEU A 13 25.41 -12.58 9.80
CA LEU A 13 23.99 -12.47 9.48
C LEU A 13 23.91 -11.51 8.31
N SER A 14 23.81 -12.05 7.10
CA SER A 14 23.35 -11.35 5.91
C SER A 14 21.93 -10.90 6.22
N SER A 15 21.82 -9.72 6.82
CA SER A 15 20.59 -8.95 6.93
C SER A 15 20.18 -8.63 5.51
N SER A 16 19.43 -9.53 4.88
CA SER A 16 18.71 -9.22 3.66
C SER A 16 17.92 -7.95 3.95
N PRO A 17 18.16 -6.82 3.25
CA PRO A 17 17.30 -5.67 3.41
C PRO A 17 15.89 -6.16 3.10
N LEU A 18 14.96 -6.00 4.04
CA LEU A 18 13.54 -6.14 3.74
C LEU A 18 13.30 -5.19 2.58
N ALA A 19 13.14 -5.73 1.38
CA ALA A 19 12.93 -4.95 0.18
C ALA A 19 11.73 -4.04 0.45
N ALA A 20 11.96 -2.74 0.31
CA ALA A 20 10.97 -1.71 0.51
C ALA A 20 9.69 -2.09 -0.23
N GLN A 21 8.59 -2.04 0.52
CA GLN A 21 7.25 -2.34 0.06
C GLN A 21 6.93 -1.47 -1.15
N GLY A 22 6.29 -2.06 -2.16
CA GLY A 22 6.09 -1.45 -3.49
C GLY A 22 5.51 -0.05 -3.41
N GLY A 23 6.36 0.95 -3.64
CA GLY A 23 5.96 2.34 -3.73
C GLY A 23 5.01 2.58 -4.90
N CYS A 24 4.31 3.70 -4.86
CA CYS A 24 3.44 4.14 -5.94
C CYS A 24 4.25 4.69 -7.12
N THR A 25 4.79 3.78 -7.95
CA THR A 25 5.39 4.15 -9.23
C THR A 25 4.28 4.41 -10.24
N LEU A 26 3.95 5.68 -10.43
CA LEU A 26 2.98 6.13 -11.43
C LEU A 26 3.71 6.58 -12.68
N ASN A 27 3.18 6.21 -13.85
CA ASN A 27 3.64 6.79 -15.11
C ASN A 27 3.11 8.21 -15.22
N VAL A 28 3.99 9.20 -15.05
CA VAL A 28 3.61 10.62 -15.00
C VAL A 28 2.82 11.06 -16.24
N ALA A 29 3.07 10.46 -17.41
CA ALA A 29 2.35 10.77 -18.64
C ALA A 29 0.82 10.52 -18.53
N ASP A 30 0.41 9.54 -17.74
CA ASP A 30 -1.00 9.17 -17.55
C ASP A 30 -1.71 10.07 -16.52
N TYR A 31 -0.95 10.86 -15.76
CA TYR A 31 -1.45 11.67 -14.64
C TYR A 31 -1.09 13.16 -14.78
N VAL A 32 -0.84 13.65 -16.00
CA VAL A 32 -0.66 15.09 -16.25
C VAL A 32 -1.93 15.84 -15.83
N GLY A 33 -1.77 16.86 -14.98
CA GLY A 33 -2.89 17.65 -14.43
C GLY A 33 -3.54 17.07 -13.18
N TRP A 34 -3.12 15.87 -12.74
CA TRP A 34 -3.55 15.30 -11.47
C TRP A 34 -2.74 15.89 -10.32
N GLN A 35 -3.37 15.96 -9.15
CA GLN A 35 -2.77 16.45 -7.91
C GLN A 35 -2.88 15.39 -6.83
N ILE A 36 -1.85 15.27 -5.99
CA ILE A 36 -1.95 14.48 -4.76
C ILE A 36 -2.78 15.29 -3.78
N ILE A 37 -3.94 14.76 -3.40
CA ILE A 37 -4.83 15.39 -2.41
C ILE A 37 -4.68 14.77 -1.03
N TYR A 38 -4.15 13.54 -0.95
CA TYR A 38 -3.87 12.87 0.31
C TYR A 38 -2.74 11.83 0.15
N SER A 39 -1.94 11.66 1.20
CA SER A 39 -0.96 10.56 1.30
C SER A 39 -0.83 10.07 2.73
N GLY A 40 -0.78 8.75 2.93
CA GLY A 40 -0.65 8.15 4.25
C GLY A 40 -0.62 6.62 4.16
N ALA A 41 -1.10 5.94 5.20
CA ALA A 41 -1.22 4.49 5.24
C ALA A 41 -2.68 4.10 5.46
N LEU A 42 -3.14 3.01 4.85
CA LEU A 42 -4.47 2.50 5.18
C LEU A 42 -4.51 2.03 6.64
N THR A 43 -5.47 2.55 7.40
CA THR A 43 -5.74 2.14 8.78
C THR A 43 -6.81 1.06 8.88
N GLY A 44 -7.52 0.82 7.77
CA GLY A 44 -8.42 -0.31 7.61
C GLY A 44 -9.34 -0.18 6.42
N THR A 45 -10.23 -1.15 6.27
CA THR A 45 -11.31 -1.15 5.30
C THR A 45 -12.63 -1.49 5.98
N VAL A 46 -13.73 -0.99 5.44
CA VAL A 46 -15.10 -1.33 5.88
C VAL A 46 -15.90 -1.79 4.68
N ASP A 47 -16.53 -2.95 4.77
CA ASP A 47 -17.47 -3.47 3.79
C ASP A 47 -18.58 -4.30 4.46
N LEU A 48 -19.32 -5.09 3.68
CA LEU A 48 -20.41 -5.95 4.17
C LEU A 48 -19.95 -7.00 5.19
N SER A 49 -18.68 -7.38 5.20
CA SER A 49 -18.08 -8.29 6.18
C SER A 49 -17.64 -7.57 7.47
N GLY A 50 -17.77 -6.25 7.53
CA GLY A 50 -17.38 -5.42 8.66
C GLY A 50 -16.04 -4.72 8.46
N ARG A 51 -15.37 -4.38 9.57
CA ARG A 51 -14.08 -3.69 9.57
C ARG A 51 -12.93 -4.70 9.50
N SER A 52 -11.92 -4.42 8.70
CA SER A 52 -10.66 -5.16 8.61
C SER A 52 -9.46 -4.22 8.67
N GLU A 53 -8.35 -4.65 9.26
CA GLU A 53 -7.06 -3.93 9.17
C GLU A 53 -6.24 -4.34 7.93
N THR A 54 -6.61 -5.47 7.32
CA THR A 54 -5.93 -6.00 6.14
C THR A 54 -6.67 -5.54 4.90
N PHE A 55 -5.95 -4.86 4.01
CA PHE A 55 -6.44 -4.50 2.69
C PHE A 55 -6.49 -5.76 1.82
N GLN A 56 -7.66 -6.02 1.21
CA GLN A 56 -7.89 -7.16 0.31
C GLN A 56 -8.36 -6.70 -1.08
N GLY A 57 -7.85 -5.54 -1.52
CA GLY A 57 -8.28 -4.91 -2.77
C GLY A 57 -9.52 -4.03 -2.60
N CYS A 58 -10.11 -3.67 -3.73
CA CYS A 58 -11.37 -2.95 -3.82
C CYS A 58 -12.50 -3.87 -4.25
N ALA A 59 -13.66 -3.65 -3.62
CA ALA A 59 -14.97 -4.06 -4.11
C ALA A 59 -15.85 -2.80 -4.11
N PRO A 60 -16.81 -2.66 -5.04
CA PRO A 60 -17.70 -1.50 -5.07
C PRO A 60 -18.37 -1.26 -3.71
N GLY A 61 -18.27 -0.03 -3.20
CA GLY A 61 -18.82 0.34 -1.90
C GLY A 61 -17.91 0.04 -0.69
N ARG A 62 -16.79 -0.67 -0.86
CA ARG A 62 -15.79 -0.82 0.20
C ARG A 62 -15.18 0.54 0.53
N VAL A 63 -15.23 0.92 1.79
CA VAL A 63 -14.60 2.13 2.31
C VAL A 63 -13.17 1.82 2.70
N LEU A 64 -12.23 2.62 2.21
CA LEU A 64 -10.82 2.59 2.56
C LEU A 64 -10.56 3.71 3.55
N LEU A 65 -10.10 3.35 4.76
CA LEU A 65 -9.81 4.30 5.82
C LEU A 65 -8.33 4.62 5.78
N ILE A 66 -7.99 5.90 5.69
CA ILE A 66 -6.61 6.32 5.52
C ILE A 66 -6.06 7.02 6.78
N ASP A 67 -6.88 7.80 7.45
CA ASP A 67 -6.60 8.27 8.81
C ASP A 67 -7.93 8.42 9.57
N ALA A 68 -7.96 9.26 10.61
CA ALA A 68 -9.16 9.54 11.39
C ALA A 68 -10.21 10.35 10.62
N ASP A 69 -9.79 11.16 9.64
CA ASP A 69 -10.60 12.19 8.99
C ASP A 69 -10.77 11.96 7.48
N HIS A 70 -10.00 11.02 6.90
CA HIS A 70 -9.96 10.74 5.48
C HIS A 70 -10.31 9.30 5.17
N SER A 71 -11.26 9.15 4.25
CA SER A 71 -11.65 7.88 3.66
C SER A 71 -12.03 8.06 2.21
N VAL A 72 -11.90 7.00 1.42
CA VAL A 72 -12.40 6.95 0.05
C VAL A 72 -13.17 5.66 -0.18
N VAL A 73 -14.13 5.68 -1.09
CA VAL A 73 -14.98 4.53 -1.42
C VAL A 73 -14.57 3.95 -2.76
N CYS A 74 -14.27 2.66 -2.79
CA CYS A 74 -14.00 1.93 -4.02
C CYS A 74 -15.19 1.95 -4.97
N THR A 75 -14.95 2.23 -6.25
CA THR A 75 -15.99 2.26 -7.30
C THR A 75 -15.96 1.04 -8.21
N GLN A 76 -14.85 0.29 -8.21
CA GLN A 76 -14.65 -0.87 -9.07
C GLN A 76 -14.04 -2.05 -8.31
N THR A 77 -14.32 -3.26 -8.77
CA THR A 77 -13.68 -4.47 -8.24
C THR A 77 -12.25 -4.58 -8.75
N ARG A 78 -11.28 -4.66 -7.85
CA ARG A 78 -9.87 -4.92 -8.20
C ARG A 78 -9.15 -5.59 -7.05
N LEU A 79 -8.44 -6.68 -7.34
CA LEU A 79 -7.69 -7.41 -6.31
C LEU A 79 -6.51 -6.60 -5.78
N GLY A 80 -6.15 -6.89 -4.53
CA GLY A 80 -5.04 -6.27 -3.81
C GLY A 80 -4.84 -7.01 -2.50
N ALA A 81 -3.68 -6.82 -1.88
CA ALA A 81 -3.37 -7.39 -0.58
C ALA A 81 -2.32 -6.53 0.11
N GLY A 82 -2.49 -6.29 1.41
CA GLY A 82 -1.49 -5.62 2.23
C GLY A 82 -1.96 -5.44 3.67
N TYR A 83 -1.04 -5.54 4.63
CA TYR A 83 -1.30 -5.11 5.99
C TYR A 83 -0.93 -3.63 6.09
N ARG A 84 -1.95 -2.78 6.27
CA ARG A 84 -1.78 -1.32 6.36
C ARG A 84 -0.82 -0.70 5.31
N PRO A 85 -1.05 -0.96 4.00
CA PRO A 85 -0.15 -0.44 2.96
C PRO A 85 -0.22 1.09 2.86
N ASP A 86 0.86 1.69 2.36
CA ASP A 86 0.87 3.09 1.96
C ASP A 86 -0.14 3.35 0.84
N VAL A 87 -0.74 4.54 0.86
CA VAL A 87 -1.70 5.01 -0.12
C VAL A 87 -1.44 6.47 -0.47
N VAL A 88 -1.57 6.77 -1.76
CA VAL A 88 -1.59 8.12 -2.31
C VAL A 88 -2.88 8.30 -3.08
N VAL A 89 -3.67 9.30 -2.73
CA VAL A 89 -4.91 9.65 -3.45
C VAL A 89 -4.63 10.83 -4.37
N LEU A 90 -4.94 10.65 -5.64
CA LEU A 90 -4.80 11.64 -6.69
C LEU A 90 -6.17 12.07 -7.21
N SER A 91 -6.27 13.34 -7.62
CA SER A 91 -7.46 13.92 -8.23
C SER A 91 -7.10 14.77 -9.46
N ASP A 92 -7.92 14.71 -10.51
CA ASP A 92 -7.92 15.65 -11.64
C ASP A 92 -9.03 16.73 -11.51
N GLY A 93 -9.70 16.79 -10.36
CA GLY A 93 -10.86 17.64 -10.10
C GLY A 93 -12.21 17.02 -10.49
N ARG A 94 -12.23 15.86 -11.15
CA ARG A 94 -13.46 15.13 -11.52
C ARG A 94 -13.43 13.66 -11.09
N ASN A 95 -12.25 13.05 -11.11
CA ASN A 95 -12.00 11.65 -10.86
C ASN A 95 -10.99 11.52 -9.71
N LEU A 96 -11.14 10.43 -8.94
CA LEU A 96 -10.24 10.10 -7.85
C LEU A 96 -9.62 8.72 -8.08
N VAL A 97 -8.32 8.62 -7.84
CA VAL A 97 -7.57 7.38 -7.91
C VAL A 97 -6.74 7.23 -6.65
N ALA A 98 -6.89 6.09 -5.97
CA ALA A 98 -6.00 5.69 -4.89
C ALA A 98 -4.92 4.76 -5.46
N CYS A 99 -3.65 5.13 -5.34
CA CYS A 99 -2.55 4.21 -5.54
C CYS A 99 -2.20 3.56 -4.20
N ILE A 100 -2.28 2.23 -4.14
CA ILE A 100 -2.07 1.42 -2.93
C ILE A 100 -1.14 0.26 -3.30
N ALA A 101 -0.02 0.11 -2.59
CA ALA A 101 0.96 -0.94 -2.84
C ALA A 101 1.35 -1.08 -4.33
N GLY A 102 1.59 0.06 -4.99
CA GLY A 102 2.00 0.13 -6.40
C GLY A 102 0.89 -0.12 -7.43
N ARG A 103 -0.37 -0.20 -7.02
CA ARG A 103 -1.52 -0.41 -7.92
C ARG A 103 -2.56 0.68 -7.76
N THR A 104 -3.19 1.06 -8.87
CA THR A 104 -4.21 2.12 -8.89
C THR A 104 -5.63 1.57 -8.80
N TYR A 105 -6.45 2.23 -8.02
CA TYR A 105 -7.84 1.88 -7.74
C TYR A 105 -8.71 3.11 -7.99
N ALA A 106 -9.77 2.97 -8.79
CA ALA A 106 -10.76 4.04 -8.92
C ALA A 106 -11.57 4.12 -7.63
N VAL A 107 -11.66 5.34 -7.11
CA VAL A 107 -12.33 5.63 -5.85
C VAL A 107 -13.19 6.89 -6.00
N ARG A 108 -13.95 7.22 -4.96
CA ARG A 108 -14.68 8.48 -4.80
C ARG A 108 -14.61 8.89 -3.34
N ASP A 109 -14.92 10.15 -3.06
CA ASP A 109 -15.17 10.61 -1.69
C ASP A 109 -16.46 10.01 -1.12
#